data_AF-A0A0V1C3B4-F1
#
_entry.id   AF-A0A0V1C3B4-F1
#
_cell.length_a   1.000
_cell.length_b   1.000
_cell.length_c   1.000
_cell.angle_alpha   90.00
_cell.angle_beta   90.00
_cell.angle_gamma   90.00
#
_symmetry.space_group_name_H-M   'P 1'
#
loop_
_entity.id
_entity.type
_entity.pdbx_description
1 polymer ?
#
loop_
_entity_poly.entity_id
_entity_poly.type
_entity_poly.pdbx_seq_one_letter_code
_entity_poly.pdbx_strand_id
1 'polypeptide(L)'
;MESGKMTPCLPSFKKGSLVNSWLHGNSGMRSQDYITGLKLQFRVIETRSQKWRGRTPQNPDALLCRHCGHSSGYRETAADVSQKCLVTQALIIQRHNKIVRLSGDDVYKPDLILIKDDTAHIIDVAVPWEKGTNMHERHERKTTKYAQLTEDVKALFGVQNCTEGVIVIGARSSWCPSNDRSLKACGLHLPKKFKRLLCRCFSVCQKIF
;
A
#
# COMPACT_ATOMS: atom_id res chain seq x y z
N MET A 1 -17.06 17.02 37.61
CA MET A 1 -17.61 16.06 36.63
C MET A 1 -17.84 16.83 35.34
N GLU A 2 -16.81 16.94 34.50
CA GLU A 2 -16.92 17.55 33.18
C GLU A 2 -17.38 16.48 32.18
N SER A 3 -18.53 16.72 31.57
CA SER A 3 -19.08 15.91 30.49
C SER A 3 -18.25 16.15 29.23
N GLY A 4 -17.38 15.18 28.91
CA GLY A 4 -16.64 15.14 27.66
C GLY A 4 -17.60 15.15 26.47
N LYS A 5 -17.66 16.28 25.76
CA LYS A 5 -18.36 16.40 24.48
C LYS A 5 -17.71 15.44 23.49
N MET A 6 -18.39 14.33 23.23
CA MET A 6 -18.08 13.43 22.13
C MET A 6 -18.26 14.22 20.83
N THR A 7 -17.14 14.58 20.20
CA THR A 7 -17.13 15.30 18.93
C THR A 7 -17.81 14.42 17.88
N PRO A 8 -18.80 14.93 17.12
CA PRO A 8 -19.49 14.12 16.13
C PRO A 8 -18.50 13.65 15.06
N CYS A 9 -18.57 12.37 14.72
CA CYS A 9 -17.85 11.77 13.60
C CYS A 9 -17.95 12.66 12.35
N LEU A 10 -16.77 12.99 11.81
CA LEU A 10 -16.49 13.82 10.63
C LEU A 10 -17.52 13.71 9.48
N PRO A 11 -17.66 14.79 8.67
CA PRO A 11 -18.73 14.95 7.70
C PRO A 11 -18.83 13.78 6.73
N SER A 12 -20.08 13.34 6.54
CA SER A 12 -20.53 12.30 5.64
C SER A 12 -19.70 12.22 4.34
N PHE A 13 -19.06 11.06 4.12
CA PHE A 13 -18.33 10.66 2.89
C PHE A 13 -19.14 10.81 1.57
N LYS A 14 -20.41 11.21 1.63
CA LYS A 14 -21.38 11.23 0.53
C LYS A 14 -21.06 12.20 -0.63
N LYS A 15 -20.00 13.04 -0.58
CA LYS A 15 -19.76 14.07 -1.62
C LYS A 15 -18.32 14.20 -2.15
N GLY A 16 -17.41 13.29 -1.82
CA GLY A 16 -16.03 13.36 -2.31
C GLY A 16 -15.89 12.91 -3.77
N SER A 17 -15.38 13.78 -4.67
CA SER A 17 -15.27 13.49 -6.12
C SER A 17 -14.37 12.31 -6.55
N LEU A 18 -13.69 11.68 -5.59
CA LEU A 18 -12.84 10.51 -5.81
C LEU A 18 -13.42 9.22 -5.21
N VAL A 19 -14.35 9.34 -4.26
CA VAL A 19 -14.91 8.20 -3.52
C VAL A 19 -15.66 7.28 -4.49
N ASN A 20 -15.37 5.99 -4.41
CA ASN A 20 -15.84 4.94 -5.31
C ASN A 20 -15.53 5.21 -6.80
N SER A 21 -14.60 6.12 -7.13
CA SER A 21 -14.32 6.47 -8.53
C SER A 21 -13.85 5.29 -9.38
N TRP A 22 -13.31 4.24 -8.75
CA TRP A 22 -12.96 2.98 -9.39
C TRP A 22 -14.16 2.23 -9.98
N LEU A 23 -15.40 2.45 -9.49
CA LEU A 23 -16.60 1.82 -10.07
C LEU A 23 -16.97 2.39 -11.45
N HIS A 24 -16.47 3.57 -11.82
CA HIS A 24 -16.88 4.29 -13.02
C HIS A 24 -15.92 4.07 -14.21
N GLY A 25 -15.30 2.88 -14.32
CA GLY A 25 -14.51 2.45 -15.48
C GLY A 25 -12.99 2.56 -15.33
N ASN A 26 -12.26 2.26 -16.42
CA ASN A 26 -10.80 2.07 -16.44
C ASN A 26 -9.96 3.35 -16.63
N SER A 27 -10.55 4.55 -16.75
CA SER A 27 -9.86 5.80 -17.13
C SER A 27 -8.47 5.99 -16.47
N GLY A 28 -7.41 5.94 -17.28
CA GLY A 28 -6.02 6.08 -16.83
C GLY A 28 -5.27 4.78 -16.51
N MET A 29 -5.95 3.62 -16.49
CA MET A 29 -5.36 2.28 -16.46
C MET A 29 -5.61 1.58 -17.79
N ARG A 30 -4.70 0.70 -18.22
CA ARG A 30 -5.01 -0.21 -19.34
C ARG A 30 -6.16 -1.12 -18.94
N SER A 31 -7.04 -1.46 -19.88
CA SER A 31 -8.20 -2.33 -19.61
C SER A 31 -7.79 -3.66 -18.98
N GLN A 32 -6.68 -4.25 -19.44
CA GLN A 32 -6.13 -5.48 -18.90
C GLN A 32 -5.69 -5.34 -17.44
N ASP A 33 -5.00 -4.26 -17.09
CA ASP A 33 -4.54 -3.99 -15.71
C ASP A 33 -5.73 -3.73 -14.78
N TYR A 34 -6.72 -2.97 -15.26
CA TYR A 34 -7.95 -2.70 -14.51
C TYR A 34 -8.74 -3.98 -14.23
N ILE A 35 -8.93 -4.85 -15.23
CA ILE A 35 -9.59 -6.15 -15.06
C ILE A 35 -8.80 -7.05 -14.11
N THR A 36 -7.48 -7.11 -14.27
CA THR A 36 -6.60 -7.91 -13.39
C THR A 36 -6.70 -7.40 -11.95
N GLY A 37 -6.68 -6.09 -11.76
CA GLY A 37 -6.90 -5.46 -10.47
C GLY A 37 -8.25 -5.83 -9.86
N LEU A 38 -9.35 -5.77 -10.62
CA LEU A 38 -10.67 -6.21 -10.13
C LEU A 38 -10.64 -7.69 -9.74
N LYS A 39 -10.01 -8.54 -10.56
CA LYS A 39 -9.85 -9.97 -10.24
C LYS A 39 -9.09 -10.16 -8.93
N LEU A 40 -8.06 -9.35 -8.66
CA LEU A 40 -7.33 -9.34 -7.39
C LEU A 40 -8.21 -8.88 -6.22
N GLN A 41 -8.95 -7.79 -6.39
CA GLN A 41 -9.86 -7.23 -5.37
C GLN A 41 -10.90 -8.24 -4.92
N PHE A 42 -11.52 -8.94 -5.88
CA PHE A 42 -12.54 -9.94 -5.61
C PHE A 42 -11.96 -11.34 -5.33
N ARG A 43 -10.62 -11.48 -5.29
CA ARG A 43 -9.91 -12.76 -5.11
C ARG A 43 -10.33 -13.83 -6.13
N VAL A 44 -10.63 -13.40 -7.36
CA VAL A 44 -11.01 -14.24 -8.50
C VAL A 44 -9.90 -14.29 -9.57
N ILE A 45 -8.69 -13.85 -9.25
CA ILE A 45 -7.53 -14.06 -10.12
C ILE A 45 -7.28 -15.56 -10.30
N GLU A 46 -6.86 -15.95 -11.50
CA GLU A 46 -6.73 -17.35 -11.94
C GLU A 46 -5.48 -18.05 -11.35
N THR A 47 -5.49 -18.18 -10.03
CA THR A 47 -4.57 -19.04 -9.29
C THR A 47 -5.05 -20.50 -9.36
N ARG A 48 -4.15 -21.47 -9.20
CA ARG A 48 -4.52 -22.88 -9.12
C ARG A 48 -5.55 -23.13 -8.02
N SER A 49 -5.39 -22.50 -6.85
CA SER A 49 -6.37 -22.61 -5.76
C SER A 49 -7.74 -22.05 -6.14
N GLN A 50 -7.82 -20.97 -6.93
CA GLN A 50 -9.09 -20.43 -7.41
C GLN A 50 -9.72 -21.31 -8.49
N LYS A 51 -8.92 -21.88 -9.40
CA LYS A 51 -9.40 -22.81 -10.43
C LYS A 51 -10.07 -24.06 -9.84
N TRP A 52 -9.56 -24.52 -8.69
CA TRP A 52 -10.09 -25.67 -7.96
C TRP A 52 -10.99 -25.28 -6.78
N ARG A 53 -11.46 -24.03 -6.71
CA ARG A 53 -12.38 -23.61 -5.64
C ARG A 53 -13.62 -24.51 -5.62
N GLY A 54 -13.90 -25.11 -4.46
CA GLY A 54 -15.04 -26.02 -4.27
C GLY A 54 -14.89 -27.38 -4.93
N ARG A 55 -13.68 -27.75 -5.37
CA ARG A 55 -13.37 -29.04 -6.00
C ARG A 55 -12.09 -29.62 -5.38
N THR A 56 -12.03 -30.93 -5.24
CA THR A 56 -10.82 -31.63 -4.80
C THR A 56 -10.12 -32.22 -6.01
N PRO A 57 -8.87 -31.83 -6.33
CA PRO A 57 -8.14 -32.44 -7.43
C PRO A 57 -7.70 -33.86 -7.09
N GLN A 58 -7.65 -34.74 -8.09
CA GLN A 58 -7.11 -36.09 -7.94
C GLN A 58 -5.63 -36.08 -7.60
N ASN A 59 -4.88 -35.16 -8.22
CA ASN A 59 -3.49 -34.89 -7.88
C ASN A 59 -3.39 -33.66 -6.96
N PRO A 60 -2.96 -33.81 -5.69
CA PRO A 60 -2.75 -32.69 -4.78
C PRO A 60 -1.80 -31.60 -5.32
N ASP A 61 -0.84 -31.98 -6.17
CA ASP A 61 0.13 -31.06 -6.79
C ASP A 61 -0.53 -30.05 -7.72
N ALA A 62 -1.75 -30.32 -8.17
CA ALA A 62 -2.54 -29.40 -8.97
C ALA A 62 -2.87 -28.09 -8.23
N LEU A 63 -2.70 -28.04 -6.90
CA LEU A 63 -2.86 -26.84 -6.07
C LEU A 63 -1.54 -26.10 -5.82
N LEU A 64 -0.39 -26.74 -6.03
CA LEU A 64 0.93 -26.19 -5.70
C LEU A 64 1.28 -24.97 -6.55
N CYS A 65 2.03 -24.03 -5.99
CA CYS A 65 2.56 -22.87 -6.69
C CYS A 65 3.34 -23.28 -7.94
N ARG A 66 3.05 -22.67 -9.10
CA ARG A 66 3.75 -22.98 -10.36
C ARG A 66 5.25 -22.71 -10.30
N HIS A 67 5.69 -21.81 -9.42
CA HIS A 67 7.09 -21.38 -9.34
C HIS A 67 7.83 -22.07 -8.19
N CYS A 68 7.30 -22.01 -6.97
CA CYS A 68 7.98 -22.56 -5.78
C CYS A 68 7.38 -23.86 -5.25
N GLY A 69 6.19 -24.25 -5.72
CA GLY A 69 5.38 -25.26 -5.02
C GLY A 69 6.01 -26.64 -4.96
N HIS A 70 6.83 -27.01 -5.95
CA HIS A 70 7.53 -28.29 -5.95
C HIS A 70 8.61 -28.37 -4.86
N SER A 71 9.32 -27.27 -4.58
CA SER A 71 10.34 -27.21 -3.54
C SER A 71 9.79 -26.81 -2.17
N SER A 72 8.70 -26.04 -2.11
CA SER A 72 8.16 -25.48 -0.86
C SER A 72 6.93 -26.22 -0.31
N GLY A 73 6.22 -26.98 -1.15
CA GLY A 73 4.89 -27.52 -0.82
C GLY A 73 3.79 -26.45 -0.71
N TYR A 74 4.07 -25.18 -1.04
CA TYR A 74 3.07 -24.12 -0.93
C TYR A 74 2.05 -24.16 -2.07
N ARG A 75 0.79 -23.89 -1.72
CA ARG A 75 -0.31 -23.77 -2.68
C ARG A 75 -0.26 -22.43 -3.39
N GLU A 76 -0.57 -22.44 -4.69
CA GLU A 76 -0.71 -21.22 -5.46
C GLU A 76 -2.00 -20.49 -5.04
N THR A 77 -1.82 -19.44 -4.25
CA THR A 77 -2.88 -18.51 -3.89
C THR A 77 -2.48 -17.10 -4.34
N ALA A 78 -3.43 -16.17 -4.38
CA ALA A 78 -3.11 -14.79 -4.73
C ALA A 78 -2.06 -14.21 -3.78
N ALA A 79 -2.21 -14.49 -2.47
CA ALA A 79 -1.27 -14.07 -1.43
C ALA A 79 0.12 -14.70 -1.58
N ASP A 80 0.17 -15.98 -1.96
CA ASP A 80 1.45 -16.66 -2.23
C ASP A 80 2.20 -15.99 -3.38
N VAL A 81 1.57 -15.90 -4.55
CA VAL A 81 2.18 -15.32 -5.75
C VAL A 81 2.67 -13.88 -5.52
N SER A 82 1.90 -13.10 -4.75
CA SER A 82 2.22 -11.69 -4.50
C SER A 82 3.26 -11.43 -3.41
N GLN A 83 3.33 -12.26 -2.36
CA GLN A 83 4.05 -11.93 -1.12
C GLN A 83 4.93 -13.06 -0.57
N LYS A 84 4.59 -14.32 -0.81
CA LYS A 84 5.20 -15.47 -0.08
C LYS A 84 5.93 -16.45 -0.98
N CYS A 85 5.73 -16.38 -2.28
CA CYS A 85 6.36 -17.27 -3.24
C CYS A 85 7.88 -17.13 -3.13
N LEU A 86 8.58 -18.22 -2.79
CA LEU A 86 10.02 -18.19 -2.50
C LEU A 86 10.87 -17.56 -3.62
N VAL A 87 10.42 -17.69 -4.87
CA VAL A 87 11.09 -17.11 -6.05
C VAL A 87 11.06 -15.57 -6.01
N THR A 88 9.95 -14.96 -5.61
CA THR A 88 9.79 -13.50 -5.58
C THR A 88 10.08 -12.92 -4.20
N GLN A 89 9.87 -13.71 -3.14
CA GLN A 89 10.00 -13.29 -1.74
C GLN A 89 11.42 -12.80 -1.45
N ALA A 90 12.46 -13.46 -1.95
CA ALA A 90 13.84 -13.02 -1.74
C ALA A 90 14.11 -11.61 -2.30
N LEU A 91 13.62 -11.32 -3.51
CA LEU A 91 13.74 -10.00 -4.13
C LEU A 91 12.90 -8.94 -3.41
N ILE A 92 11.69 -9.31 -2.97
CA ILE A 92 10.82 -8.45 -2.17
C ILE A 92 11.53 -8.09 -0.85
N ILE A 93 12.07 -9.09 -0.16
CA ILE A 93 12.83 -8.93 1.09
C ILE A 93 14.08 -8.09 0.85
N GLN A 94 14.86 -8.31 -0.21
CA GLN A 94 16.06 -7.51 -0.50
C GLN A 94 15.74 -6.03 -0.71
N ARG A 95 14.73 -5.73 -1.52
CA ARG A 95 14.25 -4.35 -1.73
C ARG A 95 13.80 -3.71 -0.42
N HIS A 96 13.11 -4.48 0.41
CA HIS A 96 12.60 -4.03 1.70
C HIS A 96 13.74 -3.83 2.72
N ASN A 97 14.68 -4.76 2.83
CA ASN A 97 15.76 -4.78 3.83
C ASN A 97 16.85 -3.73 3.64
N LYS A 98 17.00 -3.17 2.43
CA LYS A 98 17.92 -2.04 2.22
C LYS A 98 17.61 -0.86 3.15
N ILE A 99 16.36 -0.75 3.59
CA ILE A 99 15.83 0.33 4.42
C ILE A 99 15.82 -0.03 5.91
N VAL A 100 15.74 -1.32 6.25
CA VAL A 100 15.39 -1.82 7.60
C VAL A 100 16.51 -1.70 8.63
N ARG A 101 17.76 -1.60 8.20
CA ARG A 101 18.93 -1.72 9.09
C ARG A 101 19.31 -0.42 9.83
N LEU A 102 18.37 0.51 9.99
CA LEU A 102 18.68 1.88 10.38
C LEU A 102 18.59 2.18 11.88
N SER A 103 17.73 1.55 12.69
CA SER A 103 17.56 1.98 14.10
C SER A 103 17.50 0.85 15.14
N GLY A 104 18.64 0.47 15.73
CA GLY A 104 18.70 -0.31 16.98
C GLY A 104 17.89 -1.61 17.01
N ASP A 105 17.21 -1.88 18.14
CA ASP A 105 16.37 -3.08 18.35
C ASP A 105 15.00 -3.01 17.64
N ASP A 106 14.58 -1.81 17.20
CA ASP A 106 13.29 -1.60 16.56
C ASP A 106 13.39 -1.67 15.03
N VAL A 107 12.53 -2.50 14.45
CA VAL A 107 12.53 -2.75 13.00
C VAL A 107 11.57 -1.78 12.29
N TYR A 108 12.10 -0.67 11.78
CA TYR A 108 11.35 0.26 10.94
C TYR A 108 11.45 -0.10 9.45
N LYS A 109 10.31 -0.09 8.76
CA LYS A 109 10.23 -0.48 7.35
C LYS A 109 9.29 0.45 6.54
N PRO A 110 9.71 1.70 6.22
CA PRO A 110 8.95 2.54 5.30
C PRO A 110 8.89 1.92 3.90
N ASP A 111 7.86 2.27 3.13
CA ASP A 111 7.65 1.69 1.80
C ASP A 111 8.63 2.25 0.75
N LEU A 112 8.98 3.53 0.86
CA LEU A 112 9.83 4.25 -0.09
C LEU A 112 10.79 5.18 0.64
N ILE A 113 12.03 5.24 0.17
CA ILE A 113 12.94 6.36 0.40
C ILE A 113 13.27 6.95 -0.96
N LEU A 114 12.91 8.21 -1.16
CA LEU A 114 13.19 8.96 -2.38
C LEU A 114 14.39 9.86 -2.13
N ILE A 115 15.42 9.76 -2.96
CA ILE A 115 16.57 10.65 -2.90
C ILE A 115 16.50 11.60 -4.09
N LYS A 116 16.57 12.90 -3.81
CA LYS A 116 16.67 13.93 -4.83
C LYS A 116 17.64 15.00 -4.35
N ASP A 117 18.66 15.26 -5.15
CA ASP A 117 19.73 16.19 -4.81
C ASP A 117 20.30 15.84 -3.41
N ASP A 118 20.35 16.82 -2.51
CA ASP A 118 20.86 16.67 -1.14
C ASP A 118 19.72 16.49 -0.11
N THR A 119 18.64 15.83 -0.52
CA THR A 119 17.47 15.59 0.31
C THR A 119 16.92 14.17 0.14
N ALA A 120 16.65 13.50 1.27
CA ALA A 120 15.89 12.27 1.32
C ALA A 120 14.44 12.52 1.74
N HIS A 121 13.52 11.69 1.25
CA HIS A 121 12.12 11.69 1.66
C HIS A 121 11.69 10.27 2.04
N ILE A 122 11.38 10.06 3.33
CA ILE A 122 10.83 8.82 3.85
C ILE A 122 9.32 8.85 3.61
N ILE A 123 8.83 7.96 2.75
CA ILE A 123 7.41 7.87 2.39
C ILE A 123 6.87 6.48 2.69
N ASP A 124 5.78 6.45 3.45
CA ASP A 124 4.99 5.24 3.69
C ASP A 124 3.58 5.40 3.10
N VAL A 125 3.00 4.31 2.63
CA VAL A 125 1.64 4.26 2.12
C VAL A 125 0.73 3.56 3.12
N ALA A 126 -0.44 4.15 3.38
CA ALA A 126 -1.47 3.54 4.19
C ALA A 126 -2.79 3.50 3.42
N VAL A 127 -3.42 2.33 3.44
CA VAL A 127 -4.75 2.16 2.84
C VAL A 127 -5.75 1.72 3.90
N PRO A 128 -6.24 2.63 4.77
CA PRO A 128 -7.20 2.27 5.81
C PRO A 128 -8.60 2.02 5.22
N TRP A 129 -9.36 1.18 5.92
CA TRP A 129 -10.81 1.15 5.74
C TRP A 129 -11.42 2.41 6.36
N GLU A 130 -12.24 3.14 5.62
CA GLU A 130 -12.65 4.50 6.02
C GLU A 130 -13.66 4.52 7.15
N LYS A 131 -14.43 3.44 7.35
CA LYS A 131 -15.40 3.39 8.45
C LYS A 131 -14.65 3.29 9.79
N GLY A 132 -14.82 4.31 10.62
CA GLY A 132 -14.20 4.37 11.95
C GLY A 132 -12.72 4.79 11.96
N THR A 133 -12.14 5.14 10.80
CA THR A 133 -10.75 5.58 10.72
C THR A 133 -10.66 7.04 10.31
N ASN A 134 -9.98 7.86 11.11
CA ASN A 134 -9.58 9.20 10.71
C ASN A 134 -8.29 9.09 9.87
N MET A 135 -8.38 9.38 8.57
CA MET A 135 -7.23 9.29 7.65
C MET A 135 -6.12 10.29 8.01
N HIS A 136 -6.48 11.45 8.56
CA HIS A 136 -5.51 12.45 9.01
C HIS A 136 -4.72 11.94 10.22
N GLU A 137 -5.41 11.39 11.21
CA GLU A 137 -4.76 10.78 12.37
C GLU A 137 -3.84 9.60 11.96
N ARG A 138 -4.26 8.79 10.97
CA ARG A 138 -3.42 7.72 10.42
C ARG A 138 -2.15 8.27 9.76
N HIS A 139 -2.29 9.39 9.04
CA HIS A 139 -1.17 10.11 8.44
C HIS A 139 -0.20 10.58 9.52
N GLU A 140 -0.68 11.28 10.55
CA GLU A 140 0.14 11.80 11.66
C GLU A 140 0.84 10.68 12.42
N ARG A 141 0.12 9.65 12.85
CA ARG A 141 0.71 8.52 13.60
C ARG A 141 1.86 7.85 12.86
N LYS A 142 1.71 7.63 11.54
CA LYS A 142 2.77 7.02 10.72
C LYS A 142 3.91 8.01 10.45
N THR A 143 3.61 9.29 10.27
CA THR A 143 4.63 10.34 10.11
C THR A 143 5.52 10.38 11.36
N THR A 144 4.92 10.46 12.55
CA THR A 144 5.65 10.40 13.83
C THR A 144 6.45 9.10 13.99
N LYS A 145 5.87 7.95 13.60
CA LYS A 145 6.58 6.67 13.63
C LYS A 145 7.86 6.68 12.82
N TYR A 146 7.93 7.35 11.68
CA TYR A 146 9.12 7.31 10.83
C TYR A 146 10.06 8.52 11.00
N ALA A 147 9.66 9.55 11.73
CA ALA A 147 10.51 10.70 12.03
C ALA A 147 11.82 10.29 12.73
N GLN A 148 11.81 9.21 13.51
CA GLN A 148 13.02 8.67 14.16
C GLN A 148 14.08 8.11 13.20
N LEU A 149 13.73 7.80 11.95
CA LEU A 149 14.70 7.33 10.95
C LEU A 149 15.48 8.46 10.28
N THR A 150 15.14 9.73 10.56
CA THR A 150 15.63 10.89 9.79
C THR A 150 17.15 10.97 9.75
N GLU A 151 17.81 10.86 10.91
CA GLU A 151 19.27 10.99 10.99
C GLU A 151 19.97 9.75 10.42
N ASP A 152 19.43 8.56 10.63
CA ASP A 152 19.97 7.32 10.07
C ASP A 152 19.90 7.32 8.53
N VAL A 153 18.80 7.83 7.96
CA VAL A 153 18.63 8.00 6.51
C VAL A 153 19.62 9.04 5.97
N LYS A 154 19.78 10.19 6.65
CA LYS A 154 20.78 11.19 6.24
C LYS A 154 22.19 10.61 6.20
N ALA A 155 22.58 9.89 7.25
CA ALA A 155 23.90 9.26 7.35
C ALA A 155 24.09 8.18 6.27
N LEU A 156 23.09 7.32 6.06
CA LEU A 156 23.17 6.22 5.08
C LEU A 156 23.30 6.71 3.64
N PHE A 157 22.56 7.77 3.28
CA PHE A 157 22.51 8.28 1.91
C PHE A 157 23.43 9.49 1.68
N GLY A 158 24.10 9.99 2.72
CA GLY A 158 25.01 11.14 2.62
C GLY A 158 24.30 12.43 2.23
N VAL A 159 23.09 12.67 2.75
CA VAL A 159 22.29 13.86 2.45
C VAL A 159 22.17 14.79 3.66
N GLN A 160 22.06 16.10 3.42
CA GLN A 160 21.90 17.09 4.49
C GLN A 160 20.48 17.15 5.05
N ASN A 161 19.48 16.94 4.21
CA ASN A 161 18.07 17.09 4.56
C ASN A 161 17.33 15.76 4.47
N CYS A 162 16.37 15.55 5.37
CA CYS A 162 15.46 14.44 5.27
C CYS A 162 14.07 14.87 5.75
N THR A 163 13.02 14.48 5.02
CA THR A 163 11.63 14.73 5.41
C THR A 163 10.85 13.43 5.47
N GLU A 164 9.84 13.40 6.32
CA GLU A 164 8.91 12.31 6.50
C GLU A 164 7.54 12.64 5.89
N GLY A 165 6.89 11.62 5.34
CA GLY A 165 5.57 11.79 4.77
C GLY A 165 4.84 10.47 4.63
N VAL A 166 3.53 10.57 4.51
CA VAL A 166 2.65 9.42 4.37
C VAL A 166 1.64 9.71 3.26
N ILE A 167 1.36 8.72 2.44
CA ILE A 167 0.26 8.76 1.47
C ILE A 167 -0.86 7.88 1.99
N VAL A 168 -1.91 8.51 2.51
CA VAL A 168 -3.11 7.83 3.01
C VAL A 168 -4.21 7.88 1.95
N ILE A 169 -4.58 6.71 1.44
CA ILE A 169 -5.66 6.53 0.44
C ILE A 169 -6.71 5.63 1.07
N GLY A 170 -7.99 5.99 1.05
CA GLY A 170 -8.99 5.09 1.60
C GLY A 170 -9.28 3.91 0.68
N ALA A 171 -9.69 2.80 1.27
CA ALA A 171 -10.05 1.56 0.59
C ALA A 171 -11.08 1.71 -0.53
N ARG A 172 -11.90 2.76 -0.45
CA ARG A 172 -12.95 3.14 -1.40
C ARG A 172 -12.58 4.38 -2.19
N SER A 173 -11.31 4.57 -2.47
CA SER A 173 -10.77 5.65 -3.32
C SER A 173 -10.92 7.06 -2.72
N SER A 174 -10.79 7.22 -1.41
CA SER A 174 -10.69 8.56 -0.81
C SER A 174 -9.23 9.04 -0.76
N TRP A 175 -9.03 10.37 -0.78
CA TRP A 175 -7.72 11.00 -0.72
C TRP A 175 -7.60 11.79 0.58
N CYS A 176 -6.56 11.53 1.39
CA CYS A 176 -6.27 12.38 2.54
C CYS A 176 -5.68 13.71 2.06
N PRO A 177 -6.21 14.88 2.46
CA PRO A 177 -5.62 16.17 2.13
C PRO A 177 -4.16 16.31 2.57
N SER A 178 -3.75 15.67 3.67
CA SER A 178 -2.35 15.68 4.14
C SER A 178 -1.35 15.08 3.16
N ASN A 179 -1.80 14.22 2.23
CA ASN A 179 -0.94 13.67 1.19
C ASN A 179 -0.30 14.77 0.34
N ASP A 180 -1.02 15.89 0.12
CA ASP A 180 -0.52 16.99 -0.70
C ASP A 180 0.67 17.68 -0.03
N ARG A 181 0.71 17.71 1.31
CA ARG A 181 1.86 18.20 2.07
C ARG A 181 3.07 17.27 1.88
N SER A 182 2.87 15.96 2.04
CA SER A 182 3.95 14.97 1.88
C SER A 182 4.50 14.95 0.45
N LEU A 183 3.65 15.06 -0.57
CA LEU A 183 4.08 15.15 -1.96
C LEU A 183 4.83 16.46 -2.25
N LYS A 184 4.33 17.60 -1.75
CA LYS A 184 5.00 18.89 -1.92
C LYS A 184 6.39 18.89 -1.29
N ALA A 185 6.57 18.25 -0.14
CA ALA A 185 7.88 18.08 0.48
C ALA A 185 8.86 17.33 -0.45
N CYS A 186 8.37 16.34 -1.21
CA CYS A 186 9.16 15.63 -2.23
C CYS A 186 9.38 16.43 -3.53
N GLY A 187 8.92 17.68 -3.61
CA GLY A 187 8.88 18.45 -4.87
C GLY A 187 7.89 17.90 -5.90
N LEU A 188 6.93 17.07 -5.48
CA LEU A 188 5.91 16.47 -6.34
C LEU A 188 4.59 17.22 -6.21
N HIS A 189 4.02 17.61 -7.35
CA HIS A 189 2.65 18.11 -7.43
C HIS A 189 1.83 17.22 -8.34
N LEU A 190 0.87 16.50 -7.77
CA LEU A 190 0.01 15.59 -8.52
C LEU A 190 -1.28 16.29 -8.98
N PRO A 191 -1.55 16.40 -10.29
CA PRO A 191 -2.84 16.86 -10.78
C PRO A 191 -3.99 15.96 -10.30
N LYS A 192 -5.22 16.50 -10.25
CA LYS A 192 -6.42 15.76 -9.83
C LYS A 192 -6.61 14.43 -10.58
N LYS A 193 -6.25 14.38 -11.88
CA LYS A 193 -6.29 13.15 -12.69
C LYS A 193 -5.36 12.05 -12.17
N PHE A 194 -4.16 12.41 -11.70
CA PHE A 194 -3.20 11.47 -11.12
C PHE A 194 -3.61 11.01 -9.73
N LYS A 195 -4.11 11.92 -8.88
CA LYS A 195 -4.69 11.55 -7.58
C LYS A 195 -5.82 10.52 -7.74
N ARG A 196 -6.69 10.72 -8.74
CA ARG A 196 -7.75 9.77 -9.08
C ARG A 196 -7.21 8.41 -9.53
N LEU A 197 -6.17 8.40 -10.36
CA LEU A 197 -5.52 7.17 -10.79
C LEU A 197 -4.92 6.41 -9.60
N LEU A 198 -4.18 7.08 -8.72
CA LEU A 198 -3.62 6.45 -7.52
C LEU A 198 -4.73 5.89 -6.62
N CYS A 199 -5.75 6.69 -6.31
CA CYS A 199 -6.90 6.21 -5.53
C CYS A 199 -7.49 4.93 -6.12
N ARG A 200 -7.66 4.88 -7.45
CA ARG A 200 -8.16 3.70 -8.15
C ARG A 200 -7.23 2.51 -8.04
N CYS A 201 -5.94 2.67 -8.35
CA CYS A 201 -4.96 1.59 -8.25
C CYS A 201 -4.94 0.97 -6.85
N PHE A 202 -4.88 1.80 -5.81
CA PHE A 202 -4.82 1.33 -4.43
C PHE A 202 -6.13 0.72 -3.94
N SER A 203 -7.29 1.20 -4.40
CA SER A 203 -8.60 0.63 -4.02
C SER A 203 -8.87 -0.70 -4.71
N VAL A 204 -8.43 -0.82 -5.97
CA VAL A 204 -8.61 -2.03 -6.77
C VAL A 204 -7.61 -3.11 -6.31
N CYS A 205 -6.38 -2.77 -5.96
CA CYS A 205 -5.35 -3.77 -5.60
C CYS A 205 -5.26 -4.10 -4.10
N GLN A 206 -6.08 -3.48 -3.24
CA GLN A 206 -5.88 -3.47 -1.77
C GLN A 206 -5.93 -4.83 -1.07
N LYS A 207 -6.61 -5.83 -1.62
CA LYS A 207 -7.00 -7.05 -0.88
C LYS A 207 -5.94 -8.17 -0.83
N ILE A 208 -4.71 -7.86 -1.25
CA ILE A 208 -3.59 -8.80 -1.25
C ILE A 208 -2.68 -8.64 -0.03
N PHE A 209 -2.76 -7.51 0.68
CA PHE A 209 -1.97 -7.24 1.88
C PHE A 209 -2.71 -7.64 3.14
#